data_AF-A0A950IN77-F1
#
_entry.id   AF-A0A950IN77-F1
#
_cell.length_a   1.000
_cell.length_b   1.000
_cell.length_c   1.000
_cell.angle_alpha   90.00
_cell.angle_beta   90.00
_cell.angle_gamma   90.00
#
_symmetry.space_group_name_H-M   'P 1'
#
loop_
_entity.id
_entity.type
_entity.pdbx_description
1 polymer ?
#
loop_
_entity_poly.entity_id
_entity_poly.type
_entity_poly.pdbx_seq_one_letter_code
_entity_poly.pdbx_strand_id
1 'polypeptide(L)' 'MGTAILVAPTSFFLLTNFSAWIGSPLYPQTLAGLGLSYVAGLPFYRNDLISTALVAGLAFGLPTLARQFTAHNQAAGV' A
#
# COMPACT_ATOMS: atom_id res chain seq x y z
N MET A 1 -12.88 2.27 4.59
CA MET A 1 -11.93 2.68 3.53
C MET A 1 -10.48 2.69 4.04
N GLY A 2 -10.18 3.25 5.22
CA GLY A 2 -8.80 3.32 5.72
C GLY A 2 -8.11 1.97 6.00
N THR A 3 -8.83 0.94 6.42
CA THR A 3 -8.25 -0.39 6.71
C THR A 3 -7.68 -1.07 5.46
N ALA A 4 -8.24 -0.81 4.28
CA ALA A 4 -7.77 -1.38 3.02
C ALA A 4 -6.34 -0.92 2.66
N ILE A 5 -5.95 0.29 3.11
CA ILE A 5 -4.62 0.87 2.89
C ILE A 5 -3.54 0.05 3.61
N LEU A 6 -3.89 -0.63 4.70
CA LEU A 6 -2.97 -1.51 5.43
C LEU A 6 -3.09 -2.95 4.93
N VAL A 7 -4.32 -3.44 4.75
CA VAL A 7 -4.57 -4.86 4.43
C VAL A 7 -4.01 -5.24 3.06
N ALA A 8 -4.16 -4.40 2.04
CA ALA A 8 -3.71 -4.71 0.68
C ALA A 8 -2.18 -4.84 0.58
N PRO A 9 -1.36 -3.83 0.97
CA PRO A 9 0.10 -3.95 0.90
C PRO A 9 0.64 -5.01 1.88
N THR A 10 -0.01 -5.21 3.05
CA THR A 10 0.42 -6.26 4.00
C THR A 10 0.23 -7.66 3.40
N SER A 11 -0.95 -7.93 2.83
CA SER A 11 -1.22 -9.25 2.23
C SER A 11 -0.37 -9.49 0.99
N PHE A 12 -0.15 -8.48 0.13
CA PHE A 12 0.76 -8.56 -0.99
C PHE A 12 2.21 -8.85 -0.56
N PHE A 13 2.70 -8.16 0.47
CA PHE A 13 4.04 -8.37 1.04
C PHE A 13 4.22 -9.80 1.55
N LEU A 14 3.25 -10.31 2.33
CA LEU A 14 3.30 -11.66 2.88
C LEU A 14 3.29 -12.72 1.77
N LEU A 15 2.35 -12.62 0.84
CA LEU A 15 2.18 -13.61 -0.23
C LEU A 15 3.37 -13.64 -1.20
N THR A 16 3.89 -12.47 -1.57
CA THR A 16 4.99 -12.38 -2.54
C THR A 16 6.30 -12.88 -1.96
N ASN A 17 6.62 -12.56 -0.70
CA ASN A 17 7.85 -13.04 -0.06
C ASN A 17 7.80 -14.53 0.30
N PHE A 18 6.62 -15.04 0.66
CA PHE A 18 6.41 -16.47 0.83
C PHE A 18 6.51 -17.23 -0.49
N SER A 19 5.93 -16.69 -1.57
CA SER A 19 6.03 -17.28 -2.91
C SER A 19 7.46 -17.22 -3.44
N ALA A 20 8.20 -16.13 -3.18
CA ALA A 20 9.62 -16.02 -3.53
C ALA A 20 10.48 -17.03 -2.76
N TRP A 21 10.11 -17.35 -1.51
CA TRP A 21 10.78 -18.41 -0.76
C TRP A 21 10.52 -19.79 -1.39
N ILE A 22 9.28 -20.20 -1.64
CA ILE A 22 8.97 -21.52 -2.22
C ILE A 22 9.43 -21.65 -3.69
N GLY A 23 9.29 -20.58 -4.47
CA GLY A 23 9.47 -20.59 -5.92
C GLY A 23 10.88 -20.27 -6.40
N SER A 24 11.82 -19.92 -5.50
CA SER A 24 13.16 -19.51 -5.88
C SER A 24 14.24 -20.40 -5.26
N PRO A 25 15.20 -20.93 -6.05
CA PRO A 25 16.39 -21.58 -5.53
C PRO A 25 17.34 -20.59 -4.82
N LEU A 26 17.09 -19.28 -4.92
CA LEU A 26 17.89 -18.23 -4.29
C LEU A 26 17.81 -18.28 -2.75
N TYR A 27 16.67 -18.73 -2.20
CA TYR A 27 16.48 -18.82 -0.75
C TYR A 27 16.49 -20.28 -0.32
N PRO A 28 17.26 -20.65 0.73
CA PRO A 28 17.20 -21.98 1.30
C PRO A 28 15.77 -22.36 1.71
N GLN A 29 15.31 -23.57 1.42
CA GLN A 29 14.02 -24.11 1.86
C GLN A 29 14.01 -24.45 3.36
N THR A 30 14.38 -23.47 4.17
CA THR A 30 14.42 -23.53 5.64
C THR A 30 13.75 -22.27 6.20
N LEU A 31 13.39 -22.31 7.48
CA LEU A 31 12.88 -21.14 8.20
C LEU A 31 13.83 -19.94 8.14
N ALA A 32 15.14 -20.19 8.04
CA ALA A 32 16.13 -19.12 7.87
C ALA A 32 16.02 -18.46 6.49
N GLY A 33 15.84 -19.24 5.42
CA GLY A 33 15.63 -18.69 4.08
C GLY A 33 14.31 -17.92 3.92
N LEU A 34 13.27 -18.34 4.66
CA LEU A 34 12.03 -17.57 4.77
C LEU A 34 12.28 -16.21 5.43
N GLY A 35 13.04 -16.18 6.52
CA GLY A 35 13.42 -14.92 7.17
C GLY A 35 14.19 -13.98 6.23
N LEU A 36 15.11 -14.53 5.42
CA LEU A 36 15.88 -13.75 4.44
C LEU A 36 15.00 -13.12 3.36
N SER A 37 14.00 -13.83 2.82
CA SER A 37 13.10 -13.25 1.82
C SER A 37 12.32 -12.07 2.40
N TYR A 38 11.80 -12.20 3.62
CA TYR A 38 11.10 -11.11 4.30
C TYR A 38 11.98 -9.90 4.62
N VAL A 39 13.22 -10.12 5.07
CA VAL A 39 14.17 -9.02 5.34
C VAL A 39 14.51 -8.26 4.06
N ALA A 40 14.72 -8.98 2.95
CA ALA A 40 14.96 -8.38 1.64
C ALA A 40 13.74 -7.61 1.11
N GLY A 41 12.53 -8.08 1.39
CA GLY A 41 11.27 -7.44 1.01
C GLY A 41 10.89 -6.21 1.84
N LEU A 42 11.41 -6.08 3.06
CA LEU A 42 11.05 -5.02 4.01
C LEU A 42 11.18 -3.58 3.47
N PRO A 43 12.26 -3.19 2.76
CA PRO A 43 12.34 -1.86 2.15
C PRO A 43 11.24 -1.60 1.11
N PHE A 44 10.81 -2.63 0.38
CA PHE A 44 9.73 -2.52 -0.61
C PHE A 44 8.37 -2.35 0.06
N TYR A 45 8.11 -3.08 1.15
CA TYR A 45 6.87 -2.96 1.91
C TYR A 45 6.61 -1.53 2.40
N ARG A 46 7.66 -0.86 2.91
CA ARG A 46 7.55 0.54 3.36
C ARG A 46 7.12 1.45 2.21
N ASN A 47 7.73 1.30 1.03
CA ASN A 47 7.38 2.09 -0.14
C ASN A 47 5.95 1.80 -0.62
N ASP A 48 5.54 0.53 -0.61
CA ASP A 48 4.21 0.10 -1.05
C ASP A 48 3.09 0.67 -0.15
N LEU A 49 3.33 0.69 1.17
CA LEU A 49 2.42 1.28 2.15
C LEU A 49 2.24 2.79 1.92
N ILE A 50 3.35 3.52 1.72
CA ILE A 50 3.33 4.95 1.46
C ILE A 50 2.61 5.24 0.13
N SER A 51 2.91 4.48 -0.92
CA SER A 51 2.27 4.61 -2.22
C SER A 51 0.75 4.41 -2.11
N THR A 52 0.31 3.34 -1.45
CA THR A 52 -1.11 3.05 -1.24
C THR A 52 -1.81 4.17 -0.46
N ALA A 53 -1.18 4.70 0.59
CA ALA A 53 -1.74 5.79 1.38
C ALA A 53 -1.85 7.09 0.56
N LEU A 54 -0.82 7.43 -0.22
CA LEU A 54 -0.83 8.62 -1.08
C LEU A 54 -1.88 8.51 -2.19
N VAL A 55 -1.94 7.37 -2.88
CA VAL A 55 -2.92 7.15 -3.96
C VAL A 55 -4.34 7.19 -3.41
N ALA A 56 -4.63 6.53 -2.28
CA ALA A 56 -5.93 6.60 -1.65
C ALA A 56 -6.27 8.02 -1.17
N GLY A 57 -5.30 8.72 -0.58
CA GLY A 57 -5.43 10.11 -0.14
C GLY A 57 -5.73 11.05 -1.30
N LEU A 58 -5.05 10.91 -2.43
CA LEU A 58 -5.29 11.74 -3.62
C LEU A 58 -6.61 11.38 -4.30
N ALA A 59 -6.88 10.09 -4.51
CA ALA A 59 -8.07 9.63 -5.22
C ALA A 59 -9.38 9.99 -4.50
N PHE A 60 -9.39 9.98 -3.16
CA PHE A 60 -10.58 10.30 -2.37
C PHE A 60 -10.53 11.71 -1.73
N GLY A 61 -9.34 12.28 -1.54
CA GLY A 61 -9.15 13.63 -0.99
C GLY A 61 -9.32 14.75 -2.01
N LEU A 62 -8.82 14.59 -3.25
CA LEU A 62 -8.97 15.64 -4.27
C LEU A 62 -10.44 15.88 -4.66
N PRO A 63 -11.29 14.86 -4.87
CA PRO A 63 -12.69 15.09 -5.22
C PRO A 63 -13.53 15.67 -4.07
N THR A 64 -13.10 15.45 -2.82
CA THR A 64 -13.79 16.00 -1.65
C THR A 64 -13.42 17.47 -1.44
N LEU A 65 -12.15 17.84 -1.58
CA LEU A 65 -11.72 19.25 -1.62
C LEU A 65 -12.34 20.00 -2.79
N ALA A 66 -12.34 19.43 -4.00
CA ALA A 66 -12.96 20.05 -5.17
C ALA A 66 -14.46 20.32 -4.95
N ARG A 67 -15.19 19.37 -4.34
CA ARG A 67 -16.59 19.57 -3.97
C ARG A 67 -16.78 20.68 -2.94
N GLN A 68 -15.86 20.83 -1.99
CA GLN A 68 -15.93 21.90 -0.99
C GLN A 68 -15.75 23.27 -1.64
N PHE A 69 -14.80 23.45 -2.56
CA PHE A 69 -14.62 24.72 -3.28
C PHE A 69 -15.82 25.06 -4.17
N THR A 70 -16.38 24.09 -4.88
CA THR A 70 -17.59 24.31 -5.69
C THR A 70 -18.80 24.67 -4.81
N ALA A 71 -18.99 23.99 -3.68
CA ALA A 71 -20.06 24.29 -2.73
C ALA A 71 -19.89 25.68 -2.08
N HIS A 72 -18.66 26.08 -1.76
CA HIS A 72 -18.36 27.40 -1.20
C HIS A 72 -18.60 28.53 -2.22
N ASN A 73 -18.31 28.29 -3.50
CA ASN A 73 -18.59 29.26 -4.58
C ASN A 73 -20.08 29.36 -4.91
N GLN A 74 -20.86 28.27 -4.76
CA GLN A 74 -22.32 28.34 -4.90
C GLN A 74 -22.99 29.04 -3.73
N ALA A 75 -22.43 28.99 -2.52
CA ALA A 75 -22.94 29.71 -1.36
C ALA A 75 -22.61 31.22 -1.37
N ALA A 76 -21.59 31.64 -2.14
CA ALA A 76 -21.18 33.03 -2.30
C ALA A 76 -21.71 33.70 -3.59
N GLY A 77 -22.40 32.95 -4.46
CA GLY A 77 -22.98 33.45 -5.71
C GLY A 77 -24.48 33.71 -5.60
N VAL A 78 -24.81 34.94 -5.19
CA VAL A 78 -26.04 35.66 -5.61
C VAL A 78 -25.66 36.52 -6.80
#